data_AF-A0A838W7V0-F1
#
_entry.id   AF-A0A838W7V0-F1
#
_cell.length_a   1.000
_cell.length_b   1.000
_cell.length_c   1.000
_cell.angle_alpha   90.00
_cell.angle_beta   90.00
_cell.angle_gamma   90.00
#
_symmetry.space_group_name_H-M   'P 1'
#
loop_
_entity.id
_entity.type
_entity.pdbx_description
1 polymer ?
#
loop_
_entity_poly.entity_id
_entity_poly.type
_entity_poly.pdbx_seq_one_letter_code
_entity_poly.pdbx_strand_id
1 'polypeptide(L)'
;MVSKNIPSKQRGLVLQGGGSIGAYEAGVFNVLYHWIKKDLQDNDKDENIFDIIAGTSIGAINGAIIVNHVQRNGTWEGTPSTLLKFWDDVSSTPDLSNWWPFWHNWPSGWSEKSWMGVWDQ
;
A
#
# COMPACT_ATOMS: atom_id res chain seq x y z
N MET A 1 -21.34 22.29 -25.49
CA MET A 1 -20.82 22.60 -24.14
C MET A 1 -20.73 21.29 -23.38
N VAL A 2 -19.53 20.80 -23.08
CA VAL A 2 -19.37 19.63 -22.21
C VAL A 2 -19.65 20.11 -20.80
N SER A 3 -20.76 19.72 -20.18
CA SER A 3 -20.96 19.99 -18.76
C SER A 3 -19.86 19.27 -18.01
N LYS A 4 -18.95 20.03 -17.39
CA LYS A 4 -17.87 19.48 -16.58
C LYS A 4 -18.54 18.84 -15.36
N ASN A 5 -18.71 17.52 -15.39
CA ASN A 5 -19.32 16.76 -14.31
C ASN A 5 -18.31 16.69 -13.16
N ILE A 6 -18.36 17.67 -12.26
CA ILE A 6 -17.49 17.71 -11.09
C ILE A 6 -18.13 16.78 -10.04
N PRO A 7 -17.41 15.75 -9.56
CA PRO A 7 -17.90 14.87 -8.50
C PRO A 7 -18.28 15.68 -7.25
N SER A 8 -19.37 15.31 -6.58
CA SER A 8 -19.82 15.96 -5.34
C SER A 8 -18.85 15.74 -4.16
N LYS A 9 -18.05 14.67 -4.22
CA LYS A 9 -17.01 14.33 -3.26
C LYS A 9 -15.82 13.71 -4.00
N GLN A 10 -14.61 14.03 -3.55
CA GLN A 10 -13.38 13.33 -3.95
C GLN A 10 -12.63 12.87 -2.70
N ARG A 11 -12.17 11.62 -2.69
CA ARG A 11 -11.44 11.00 -1.57
C ARG A 11 -9.99 10.76 -1.97
N GLY A 12 -9.05 11.41 -1.28
CA GLY A 12 -7.62 11.18 -1.42
C GLY A 12 -7.06 10.32 -0.28
N LEU A 13 -6.24 9.33 -0.61
CA LEU A 13 -5.46 8.55 0.35
C LEU A 13 -3.98 8.94 0.23
N VAL A 14 -3.36 9.35 1.34
CA VAL A 14 -1.94 9.71 1.40
C VAL A 14 -1.23 8.74 2.35
N LEU A 15 -0.26 8.00 1.82
CA LEU A 15 0.53 6.99 2.53
C LEU A 15 1.95 7.52 2.76
N GLN A 16 2.37 7.56 4.01
CA GLN A 16 3.65 8.13 4.39
C GLN A 16 4.82 7.15 4.19
N GLY A 17 6.04 7.71 4.18
CA GLY A 17 7.24 6.89 4.30
C GLY A 17 7.43 6.37 5.74
N GLY A 18 8.34 5.42 5.91
CA GLY A 18 8.65 4.90 7.26
C GLY A 18 9.08 3.44 7.32
N GLY A 19 9.46 2.82 6.19
CA GLY A 19 9.90 1.42 6.18
C GLY A 19 8.80 0.47 6.66
N SER A 20 9.04 -0.24 7.76
CA SER A 20 8.08 -1.20 8.34
C SER A 20 6.76 -0.59 8.80
N ILE A 21 6.67 0.73 9.01
CA ILE A 21 5.40 1.43 9.32
C ILE A 21 4.34 1.19 8.23
N GLY A 22 4.74 0.89 6.99
CA GLY A 22 3.79 0.56 5.95
C GLY A 22 2.92 -0.67 6.26
N ALA A 23 3.36 -1.59 7.15
CA ALA A 23 2.56 -2.71 7.62
C ALA A 23 1.37 -2.24 8.47
N TYR A 24 1.60 -1.23 9.32
CA TYR A 24 0.54 -0.57 10.06
C TYR A 24 -0.44 0.14 9.11
N GLU A 25 0.08 0.84 8.09
CA GLU A 25 -0.78 1.46 7.07
C GLU A 25 -1.65 0.44 6.33
N ALA A 26 -1.15 -0.77 6.06
CA ALA A 26 -1.93 -1.84 5.45
C ALA A 26 -3.12 -2.27 6.32
N GLY A 27 -2.92 -2.36 7.64
CA GLY A 27 -3.99 -2.60 8.60
C GLY A 27 -5.01 -1.46 8.65
N VAL A 28 -4.54 -0.21 8.67
CA VAL A 28 -5.40 0.99 8.63
C VAL A 28 -6.22 1.03 7.33
N PHE A 29 -5.58 0.77 6.18
CA PHE A 29 -6.24 0.70 4.89
C PHE A 29 -7.34 -0.37 4.87
N ASN A 30 -7.08 -1.54 5.45
CA ASN A 30 -8.08 -2.61 5.54
C ASN A 30 -9.35 -2.15 6.27
N VAL A 31 -9.22 -1.48 7.41
CA VAL A 31 -10.38 -0.97 8.17
C VAL A 31 -11.08 0.16 7.40
N LEU A 32 -10.32 1.12 6.86
CA LEU A 32 -10.86 2.25 6.10
C LEU A 32 -11.63 1.79 4.87
N TYR A 33 -11.10 0.82 4.12
CA TYR A 33 -11.76 0.24 2.95
C TYR A 33 -13.15 -0.31 3.32
N HIS A 34 -13.23 -1.16 4.34
CA HIS A 34 -14.49 -1.78 4.74
C HIS A 34 -15.49 -0.75 5.27
N TRP A 35 -15.02 0.26 6.00
CA TRP A 35 -15.88 1.32 6.51
C TRP A 35 -16.46 2.19 5.39
N ILE A 36 -15.63 2.61 4.43
CA ILE A 36 -16.08 3.41 3.27
C ILE A 36 -16.99 2.58 2.38
N LYS A 37 -16.64 1.33 2.08
CA LYS A 37 -17.48 0.42 1.28
C LYS A 37 -18.85 0.27 1.91
N LYS A 38 -18.92 0.07 3.23
CA LYS A 38 -20.18 -0.02 3.95
C LYS A 38 -20.99 1.28 3.86
N ASP A 39 -20.36 2.43 4.09
CA ASP A 39 -21.02 3.74 3.97
C ASP A 39 -21.62 3.96 2.57
N LEU A 40 -20.89 3.58 1.52
CA LEU A 40 -21.38 3.68 0.15
C LEU A 40 -22.57 2.74 -0.13
N GLN A 41 -22.50 1.51 0.37
CA GLN A 41 -23.59 0.53 0.25
C GLN A 41 -24.85 0.97 1.01
N ASP A 42 -24.70 1.43 2.26
CA ASP A 42 -25.81 1.87 3.12
C ASP A 42 -26.53 3.11 2.56
N ASN A 43 -25.85 3.91 1.74
CA ASN A 43 -26.39 5.13 1.12
C ASN A 43 -26.72 4.98 -0.37
N ASP A 44 -26.65 3.77 -0.94
CA ASP A 44 -26.87 3.47 -2.37
C ASP A 44 -26.06 4.39 -3.31
N LYS A 45 -24.78 4.61 -2.96
CA LYS A 45 -23.87 5.50 -3.68
C LYS A 45 -22.94 4.73 -4.59
N ASP A 46 -23.08 4.96 -5.90
CA ASP A 46 -22.10 4.54 -6.92
C ASP A 46 -20.93 5.54 -6.98
N GLU A 47 -20.12 5.57 -5.92
CA GLU A 47 -18.91 6.38 -5.83
C GLU A 47 -17.66 5.50 -5.73
N ASN A 48 -16.53 6.03 -6.17
CA ASN A 48 -15.24 5.38 -6.01
C ASN A 48 -14.79 5.38 -4.54
N ILE A 49 -14.02 4.36 -4.12
CA ILE A 49 -13.50 4.29 -2.74
C ILE A 49 -12.47 5.41 -2.52
N PHE A 50 -11.47 5.52 -3.41
CA PHE A 50 -10.52 6.62 -3.46
C PHE A 50 -10.30 7.06 -4.91
N ASP A 51 -10.24 8.36 -5.14
CA ASP A 51 -9.99 8.96 -6.46
C ASP A 51 -8.50 9.20 -6.70
N ILE A 52 -7.76 9.45 -5.61
CA ILE A 52 -6.33 9.75 -5.64
C ILE A 52 -5.64 8.91 -4.58
N ILE A 53 -4.57 8.22 -4.98
CA ILE A 53 -3.63 7.58 -4.06
C ILE A 53 -2.28 8.24 -4.26
N ALA A 54 -1.70 8.76 -3.19
CA ALA A 54 -0.35 9.30 -3.16
C ALA A 54 0.46 8.57 -2.09
N GLY A 55 1.74 8.35 -2.35
CA GLY A 55 2.61 7.67 -1.40
C GLY A 55 4.08 8.05 -1.57
N THR A 56 4.85 8.00 -0.49
CA THR A 56 6.31 8.21 -0.49
C THR A 56 7.01 6.98 0.10
N SER A 57 8.12 6.53 -0.52
CA SER A 57 8.89 5.36 -0.03
C SER A 57 7.98 4.12 0.12
N ILE A 58 7.86 3.53 1.31
CA ILE A 58 6.96 2.39 1.52
C ILE A 58 5.49 2.72 1.23
N GLY A 59 5.05 3.96 1.50
CA GLY A 59 3.71 4.41 1.13
C GLY A 59 3.49 4.40 -0.38
N ALA A 60 4.55 4.65 -1.17
CA ALA A 60 4.48 4.52 -2.63
C ALA A 60 4.33 3.06 -3.06
N ILE A 61 5.02 2.12 -2.39
CA ILE A 61 4.87 0.67 -2.62
C ILE A 61 3.44 0.23 -2.29
N ASN A 62 2.93 0.57 -1.11
CA ASN A 62 1.54 0.29 -0.70
C ASN A 62 0.55 0.85 -1.74
N GLY A 63 0.73 2.12 -2.14
CA GLY A 63 -0.12 2.77 -3.14
C GLY A 63 -0.08 2.07 -4.51
N ALA A 64 1.11 1.68 -4.98
CA ALA A 64 1.26 0.97 -6.24
C ALA A 64 0.58 -0.41 -6.23
N ILE A 65 0.68 -1.16 -5.12
CA ILE A 65 -0.01 -2.45 -4.96
C ILE A 65 -1.52 -2.28 -5.06
N ILE A 66 -2.08 -1.30 -4.32
CA ILE A 66 -3.52 -1.01 -4.33
C ILE A 66 -3.99 -0.63 -5.75
N VAL A 67 -3.35 0.37 -6.37
CA VAL A 67 -3.76 0.88 -7.69
C VAL A 67 -3.63 -0.21 -8.76
N ASN A 68 -2.56 -0.99 -8.75
CA ASN A 68 -2.37 -2.08 -9.71
C ASN A 68 -3.46 -3.15 -9.58
N HIS A 69 -3.89 -3.51 -8.37
CA HIS A 69 -5.00 -4.43 -8.17
C HIS A 69 -6.30 -3.89 -8.74
N VAL A 70 -6.64 -2.63 -8.44
CA VAL A 70 -7.84 -1.97 -8.99
C VAL A 70 -7.80 -1.92 -10.50
N GLN A 71 -6.67 -1.50 -11.08
CA GLN A 71 -6.51 -1.38 -12.53
C GLN A 71 -6.63 -2.73 -13.24
N ARG A 72 -6.08 -3.80 -12.67
CA ARG A 72 -6.12 -5.15 -13.27
C ARG A 72 -7.48 -5.83 -13.15
N ASN A 73 -8.17 -5.62 -12.03
CA ASN A 73 -9.40 -6.34 -11.72
C ASN A 73 -10.67 -5.51 -11.97
N GLY A 74 -10.55 -4.21 -12.20
CA GLY A 74 -11.68 -3.29 -12.34
C GLY A 74 -12.49 -3.10 -11.05
N THR A 75 -11.95 -3.51 -9.90
CA THR A 75 -12.64 -3.46 -8.60
C THR A 75 -11.66 -3.27 -7.46
N TRP A 76 -12.13 -2.61 -6.40
CA TRP A 76 -11.42 -2.52 -5.12
C TRP A 76 -11.54 -3.80 -4.28
N GLU A 77 -12.43 -4.71 -4.66
CA GLU A 77 -12.59 -5.95 -3.92
C GLU A 77 -11.30 -6.77 -3.96
N GLY A 78 -10.81 -7.13 -2.77
CA GLY A 78 -9.55 -7.84 -2.60
C GLY A 78 -8.32 -6.93 -2.48
N THR A 79 -8.42 -5.61 -2.63
CA THR A 79 -7.25 -4.73 -2.39
C THR A 79 -6.68 -4.87 -0.98
N PRO A 80 -7.50 -5.00 0.10
CA PRO A 80 -6.93 -5.17 1.44
C PRO A 80 -6.19 -6.48 1.61
N SER A 81 -6.74 -7.59 1.10
CA SER A 81 -6.10 -8.91 1.23
C SER A 81 -4.80 -8.97 0.42
N THR A 82 -4.76 -8.38 -0.77
CA THR A 82 -3.53 -8.27 -1.57
C THR A 82 -2.45 -7.47 -0.85
N LEU A 83 -2.81 -6.34 -0.23
CA LEU A 83 -1.85 -5.52 0.50
C LEU A 83 -1.36 -6.21 1.79
N LEU A 84 -2.27 -6.83 2.56
CA LEU A 84 -1.91 -7.58 3.76
C LEU A 84 -1.02 -8.77 3.43
N LYS A 85 -1.30 -9.48 2.33
CA LYS A 85 -0.46 -10.59 1.86
C LYS A 85 0.96 -10.15 1.56
N PHE A 86 1.15 -9.01 0.89
CA PHE A 86 2.49 -8.47 0.65
C PHE A 86 3.29 -8.29 1.96
N TRP A 87 2.64 -7.78 3.00
CA TRP A 87 3.27 -7.59 4.30
C TRP A 87 3.52 -8.90 5.06
N ASP A 88 2.64 -9.89 4.91
CA ASP A 88 2.85 -11.25 5.42
C ASP A 88 4.06 -11.92 4.74
N ASP A 89 4.17 -11.77 3.42
CA ASP A 89 5.27 -12.29 2.60
C ASP A 89 6.61 -11.61 2.96
N VAL A 90 6.61 -10.29 3.17
CA VAL A 90 7.83 -9.51 3.51
C VAL A 90 8.24 -9.66 4.98
N SER A 91 7.30 -9.91 5.89
CA SER A 91 7.60 -10.13 7.31
C SER A 91 8.01 -11.58 7.62
N SER A 92 7.65 -12.53 6.75
CA SER A 92 8.19 -13.88 6.75
C SER A 92 9.70 -13.83 6.47
N THR A 93 10.50 -14.71 7.11
CA THR A 93 11.96 -14.75 6.97
C THR A 93 12.37 -14.63 5.49
N PRO A 94 12.91 -13.47 5.07
CA PRO A 94 13.20 -13.27 3.66
C PRO A 94 14.41 -14.13 3.32
N ASP A 95 14.25 -15.04 2.36
CA ASP A 95 15.38 -15.71 1.73
C ASP A 95 16.09 -14.69 0.81
N LEU A 96 16.96 -13.89 1.44
CA LEU A 96 17.76 -12.87 0.77
C LEU A 96 18.91 -13.48 -0.04
N SER A 97 19.09 -14.80 -0.04
CA SER A 97 20.12 -15.48 -0.82
C SER A 97 19.96 -15.24 -2.33
N ASN A 98 18.75 -14.99 -2.82
CA ASN A 98 18.49 -14.67 -4.22
C ASN A 98 18.73 -13.20 -4.59
N TRP A 99 18.86 -12.30 -3.61
CA TRP A 99 19.19 -10.88 -3.84
C TRP A 99 20.71 -10.64 -3.87
N TRP A 100 21.50 -11.69 -3.61
CA TRP A 100 22.95 -11.75 -3.54
C TRP A 100 23.76 -11.08 -4.67
N PRO A 101 23.31 -10.93 -5.95
CA PRO A 101 24.12 -10.22 -6.93
C PRO A 101 24.04 -8.69 -6.82
N PHE A 102 23.03 -8.11 -6.15
CA PHE A 102 22.89 -6.65 -6.04
C PHE A 102 23.69 -6.05 -4.87
N TRP A 103 23.91 -6.83 -3.80
CA TRP A 103 24.59 -6.35 -2.59
C TRP A 103 26.12 -6.48 -2.66
N HIS A 104 26.64 -7.33 -3.56
CA HIS A 104 28.08 -7.59 -3.68
C HIS A 104 28.89 -6.39 -4.21
N ASN A 105 28.25 -5.42 -4.86
CA ASN A 105 28.89 -4.21 -5.39
C ASN A 105 28.64 -2.95 -4.53
N TRP A 106 27.98 -3.07 -3.37
CA TRP A 106 27.78 -1.93 -2.48
C TRP A 106 29.09 -1.65 -1.71
N PRO A 107 29.64 -0.41 -1.73
CA PRO A 107 30.88 -0.13 -1.04
C PRO A 107 30.69 -0.27 0.47
N SER A 108 31.23 -1.36 1.01
CA SER A 108 31.56 -1.61 2.42
C SER A 108 30.55 -1.13 3.48
N GLY A 109 29.73 -2.06 3.99
CA GLY A 109 29.10 -1.88 5.31
C GLY A 109 27.75 -2.56 5.53
N TRP A 110 27.09 -3.05 4.48
CA TRP A 110 25.78 -3.68 4.62
C TRP A 110 25.87 -5.19 4.87
N SER A 111 25.58 -5.62 6.10
CA SER A 111 25.17 -6.99 6.42
C SER A 111 23.64 -7.12 6.42
N GLU A 112 23.09 -8.33 6.27
CA GLU A 112 21.64 -8.59 6.39
C GLU A 112 21.05 -8.15 7.74
N LYS A 113 21.87 -7.90 8.77
CA LYS A 113 21.41 -7.43 10.09
C LYS A 113 21.48 -5.91 10.25
N SER A 114 21.96 -5.18 9.24
CA SER A 114 22.17 -3.72 9.31
C SER A 114 20.87 -2.94 9.42
N TRP A 115 19.79 -3.43 8.78
CA TRP A 115 18.47 -2.82 8.89
C TRP A 115 17.74 -3.23 10.18
N MET A 116 18.06 -4.38 10.76
CA MET A 116 17.51 -4.83 12.05
C MET A 116 18.13 -4.07 13.23
N GLY A 117 19.41 -3.69 13.15
CA GLY A 117 20.08 -2.92 14.21
C GLY A 117 19.52 -1.52 14.46
N VAL A 118 18.66 -0.99 13.57
CA VAL A 118 17.94 0.27 13.76
C VAL A 118 16.72 0.10 14.70
N TRP A 119 16.22 -1.14 14.86
CA TRP A 119 15.00 -1.44 15.61
C TRP A 119 15.26 -2.12 16.97
N ASP A 120 16.51 -2.46 17.29
CA ASP A 120 16.94 -2.98 18.60
C ASP A 120 17.26 -1.85 19.60
N GLN A 121 16.35 -0.88 19.78
CA GLN A 121 16.45 0.12 20.87
C GLN A 121 15.69 -0.31 22.13
#